data_AF-A0A537IFE9-F1
#
_entry.id   AF-A0A537IFE9-F1
#
_cell.length_a   1.000
_cell.length_b   1.000
_cell.length_c   1.000
_cell.angle_alpha   90.00
_cell.angle_beta   90.00
_cell.angle_gamma   90.00
#
_symmetry.space_group_name_H-M   'P 1'
#
loop_
_entity.id
_entity.type
_entity.pdbx_description
1 polymer ?
#
loop_
_entity_poly.entity_id
_entity_poly.type
_entity_poly.pdbx_seq_one_letter_code
_entity_poly.pdbx_strand_id
1 'polypeptide(L)'
;MNKDTIVQFICITSILEPEEFMDMWESYADLRVDDTTNILLQEGVTEKNGNRFNYVIQHKSSAADFRFAFMKERSRMHPPEQKARIKLAGGYHPVQLQSTYNNVKEDARIVVFVAQGETELEFYRTQSFHYLNIYEAYFENCAYSYVMEFFVRKQEAPELLAQLKHRHGVEAAIYKGCRVSHSSKKVTAGY
;
A
#
# COMPACT_ATOMS: atom_id res chain seq x y z
N MET A 1 -18.93 9.80 4.87
CA MET A 1 -17.63 9.70 4.16
C MET A 1 -17.11 11.11 4.00
N ASN A 2 -15.94 11.44 4.56
CA ASN A 2 -15.31 12.73 4.29
C ASN A 2 -14.83 12.73 2.85
N LYS A 3 -15.35 13.66 2.04
CA LYS A 3 -14.98 13.83 0.63
C LYS A 3 -13.51 14.24 0.45
N ASP A 4 -12.83 14.55 1.55
CA ASP A 4 -11.49 15.10 1.56
C ASP A 4 -10.42 14.08 2.00
N THR A 5 -10.72 12.78 2.04
CA THR A 5 -9.68 11.79 2.37
C THR A 5 -8.91 11.36 1.13
N ILE A 6 -7.59 11.49 1.18
CA ILE A 6 -6.65 10.94 0.20
C ILE A 6 -5.89 9.78 0.83
N VAL A 7 -5.78 8.69 0.08
CA VAL A 7 -5.05 7.49 0.47
C VAL A 7 -3.81 7.39 -0.41
N GLN A 8 -2.64 7.52 0.21
CA GLN A 8 -1.36 7.32 -0.44
C GLN A 8 -0.96 5.86 -0.36
N PHE A 9 -0.49 5.30 -1.47
CA PHE A 9 0.15 3.99 -1.49
C PHE A 9 1.64 4.12 -1.82
N ILE A 10 2.49 3.53 -1.00
CA ILE A 10 3.93 3.43 -1.21
C ILE A 10 4.27 1.94 -1.29
N CYS A 11 4.76 1.51 -2.44
CA CYS A 11 5.09 0.12 -2.71
C CYS A 11 6.60 -0.06 -2.59
N ILE A 12 7.04 -1.06 -1.83
CA ILE A 12 8.45 -1.28 -1.54
C ILE A 12 8.85 -2.71 -1.91
N THR A 13 9.92 -2.83 -2.67
CA THR A 13 10.62 -4.09 -2.91
C THR A 13 11.94 -4.05 -2.15
N SER A 14 12.16 -4.98 -1.23
CA SER A 14 13.32 -4.98 -0.34
C SER A 14 14.03 -6.33 -0.40
N ILE A 15 15.36 -6.32 -0.35
CA ILE A 15 16.17 -7.53 -0.16
C ILE A 15 16.47 -7.80 1.31
N LEU A 16 16.04 -6.93 2.22
CA LEU A 16 16.14 -7.11 3.66
C LEU A 16 15.20 -8.22 4.12
N GLU A 17 15.62 -8.95 5.16
CA GLU A 17 14.70 -9.82 5.89
C GLU A 17 13.61 -8.98 6.59
N PRO A 18 12.43 -9.54 6.87
CA PRO A 18 11.30 -8.79 7.40
C PRO A 18 11.60 -7.99 8.66
N GLU A 19 12.31 -8.57 9.63
CA GLU A 19 12.65 -7.92 10.89
C GLU A 19 13.54 -6.69 10.65
N GLU A 20 14.56 -6.81 9.80
CA GLU A 20 15.45 -5.70 9.44
C GLU A 20 14.70 -4.60 8.68
N PHE A 21 13.79 -4.97 7.79
CA PHE A 21 12.96 -4.00 7.09
C PHE A 21 12.04 -3.25 8.05
N MET A 22 11.43 -3.95 9.01
CA MET A 22 10.53 -3.39 10.01
C MET A 22 11.21 -2.39 10.95
N ASP A 23 12.54 -2.46 11.13
CA ASP A 23 13.29 -1.45 11.89
C ASP A 23 13.59 -0.19 11.07
N MET A 24 13.45 -0.25 9.74
CA MET A 24 13.90 0.79 8.81
C MET A 24 12.80 1.37 7.93
N TRP A 25 11.58 0.82 7.96
CA TRP A 25 10.51 1.18 7.03
C TRP A 25 10.24 2.69 6.98
N GLU A 26 10.34 3.40 8.11
CA GLU A 26 10.12 4.84 8.22
C GLU A 26 11.11 5.64 7.36
N SER A 27 12.37 5.22 7.33
CA SER A 27 13.41 5.84 6.50
C SER A 27 13.17 5.68 5.00
N TYR A 28 12.44 4.62 4.61
CA TYR A 28 12.05 4.37 3.22
C TYR A 28 10.73 5.04 2.84
N ALA A 29 9.83 5.23 3.82
CA ALA A 29 8.55 5.87 3.56
C ALA A 29 8.72 7.37 3.28
N ASP A 30 9.74 8.02 3.88
CA ASP A 30 9.98 9.48 3.86
C ASP A 30 8.67 10.28 4.05
N LEU A 31 7.77 9.71 4.84
CA LEU A 31 6.49 10.30 5.15
C LEU A 31 6.71 11.25 6.32
N ARG A 32 6.68 12.56 6.07
CA ARG A 32 6.57 13.56 7.15
C ARG A 32 5.14 13.50 7.70
N VAL A 33 4.89 12.57 8.63
CA VAL A 33 3.58 12.44 9.29
C VAL A 33 3.73 12.74 10.77
N ASP A 34 2.98 13.73 11.23
CA ASP A 34 2.89 14.05 12.67
C ASP A 34 2.06 13.00 13.44
N ASP A 35 1.22 12.24 12.74
CA ASP A 35 0.34 11.20 13.30
C ASP A 35 0.39 9.89 12.49
N THR A 36 1.06 8.89 13.06
CA THR A 36 1.20 7.57 12.43
C THR A 36 -0.02 6.66 12.58
N THR A 37 -1.07 7.07 13.31
CA THR A 37 -2.29 6.26 13.46
C THR A 37 -3.03 6.03 12.14
N ASN A 38 -2.74 6.87 11.13
CA ASN A 38 -3.30 6.76 9.79
C ASN A 38 -2.42 5.95 8.82
N ILE A 39 -1.35 5.32 9.32
CA ILE A 39 -0.43 4.50 8.52
C ILE A 39 -0.74 3.01 8.76
N LEU A 40 -0.87 2.27 7.67
CA LEU A 40 -0.95 0.82 7.67
C LEU A 40 0.20 0.27 6.82
N LEU A 41 1.19 -0.33 7.49
CA LEU A 41 2.23 -1.13 6.84
C LEU A 41 1.75 -2.56 6.64
N GLN A 42 2.09 -3.12 5.48
CA GLN A 42 1.67 -4.46 5.09
C GLN A 42 2.79 -5.21 4.41
N GLU A 43 2.87 -6.51 4.67
CA GLU A 43 3.87 -7.44 4.14
C GLU A 43 3.19 -8.49 3.27
N GLY A 44 3.79 -8.78 2.11
CA GLY A 44 3.31 -9.80 1.20
C GLY A 44 3.48 -11.22 1.77
N VAL A 45 2.49 -12.09 1.57
CA VAL A 45 2.44 -13.42 2.22
C VAL A 45 3.15 -14.53 1.41
N THR A 46 3.56 -14.30 0.16
CA THR A 46 4.15 -15.35 -0.69
C THR A 46 5.65 -15.54 -0.49
N GLU A 47 6.13 -16.74 -0.81
CA GLU A 47 7.56 -17.07 -0.93
C GLU A 47 8.30 -16.08 -1.84
N LYS A 48 9.58 -15.84 -1.49
CA LYS A 48 10.43 -14.66 -1.73
C LYS A 48 10.44 -13.98 -3.13
N ASN A 49 9.74 -14.48 -4.16
CA ASN A 49 9.74 -13.94 -5.52
C ASN A 49 8.35 -13.85 -6.21
N GLY A 50 7.24 -14.19 -5.53
CA GLY A 50 5.90 -14.22 -6.17
C GLY A 50 5.17 -12.88 -6.28
N ASN A 51 5.61 -11.88 -5.53
CA ASN A 51 5.00 -10.56 -5.42
C ASN A 51 5.90 -9.49 -6.01
N ARG A 52 5.31 -8.55 -6.76
CA ARG A 52 6.05 -7.41 -7.30
C ARG A 52 6.56 -6.46 -6.20
N PHE A 53 5.80 -6.34 -5.11
CA PHE A 53 6.16 -5.53 -3.94
C PHE A 53 6.12 -6.39 -2.68
N ASN A 54 7.22 -6.39 -1.92
CA ASN A 54 7.32 -7.09 -0.63
C ASN A 54 6.45 -6.39 0.41
N TYR A 55 6.37 -5.06 0.36
CA TYR A 55 5.63 -4.26 1.32
C TYR A 55 4.78 -3.20 0.64
N VAL A 56 3.64 -2.88 1.25
CA VAL A 56 2.76 -1.78 0.87
C VAL A 56 2.45 -0.96 2.11
N ILE A 57 2.78 0.32 2.06
CA ILE A 57 2.37 1.30 3.05
C ILE A 57 1.16 2.04 2.51
N GLN A 58 0.11 2.09 3.32
CA GLN A 58 -1.10 2.85 3.07
C GLN A 58 -1.18 3.97 4.10
N HIS A 59 -1.19 5.22 3.64
CA HIS A 59 -1.27 6.39 4.51
C HIS A 59 -2.53 7.20 4.17
N LYS A 60 -3.38 7.43 5.17
CA LYS A 60 -4.61 8.22 5.00
C LYS A 60 -4.37 9.64 5.50
N SER A 61 -4.76 10.63 4.72
CA SER A 61 -4.63 12.04 5.08
C SER A 61 -5.82 12.85 4.56
N SER A 62 -6.01 14.06 5.08
CA SER A 62 -6.91 15.01 4.44
C SER A 62 -6.28 15.51 3.14
N ALA A 63 -7.11 15.96 2.18
CA ALA A 63 -6.63 16.54 0.92
C ALA A 63 -5.82 17.82 1.16
N ALA A 64 -6.11 18.56 2.22
CA ALA A 64 -5.36 19.76 2.61
C ALA A 64 -3.96 19.42 3.15
N ASP A 65 -3.82 18.27 3.82
CA ASP A 65 -2.56 17.80 4.39
C ASP A 65 -1.77 16.92 3.42
N PHE A 66 -2.40 16.47 2.33
CA PHE A 66 -1.76 15.63 1.33
C PHE A 66 -0.66 16.42 0.61
N ARG A 67 0.59 16.05 0.89
CA ARG A 67 1.76 16.58 0.19
C ARG A 67 2.29 15.54 -0.78
N PHE A 68 2.33 15.94 -2.04
CA PHE A 68 3.04 15.21 -3.07
C PHE A 68 4.53 15.15 -2.78
N ALA A 69 5.09 13.95 -2.62
CA ALA A 69 6.55 13.73 -2.61
C ALA A 69 7.21 13.95 -3.99
N PHE A 70 6.59 14.75 -4.89
CA PHE A 70 7.15 15.14 -6.18
C PHE A 70 8.16 16.28 -6.08
N MET A 71 8.26 16.95 -4.92
CA MET A 71 9.41 17.80 -4.69
C MET A 71 10.62 16.89 -4.52
N LYS A 72 11.49 16.90 -5.54
CA LYS A 72 12.91 16.57 -5.44
C LYS A 72 13.61 17.46 -4.40
N GLU A 73 13.07 17.63 -3.20
CA GLU A 73 13.95 17.80 -2.07
C GLU A 73 14.67 16.47 -1.97
N ARG A 74 15.90 16.44 -2.49
CA ARG A 74 16.87 15.40 -2.16
C ARG A 74 16.78 15.23 -0.64
N SER A 75 16.10 14.17 -0.18
CA SER A 75 16.15 13.78 1.21
C SER A 75 17.64 13.67 1.53
N ARG A 76 18.11 14.51 2.47
CA ARG A 76 19.50 14.54 2.89
C ARG A 76 19.89 13.28 3.65
N MET A 77 18.93 12.41 3.96
CA MET A 77 19.22 11.05 4.38
C MET A 77 19.21 10.18 3.13
N HIS A 78 20.39 9.79 2.67
CA HIS A 78 20.51 8.70 1.71
C HIS A 78 19.95 7.47 2.43
N PRO A 79 18.78 6.92 2.05
CA PRO A 79 18.38 5.60 2.54
C PRO A 79 19.55 4.68 2.19
N PRO A 80 19.96 3.75 3.07
CA PRO A 80 21.15 2.95 2.85
C PRO A 80 21.12 2.42 1.42
N GLU A 81 22.04 2.91 0.62
CA GLU A 81 21.97 2.76 -0.83
C GLU A 81 21.83 1.26 -1.12
N GLN A 82 20.86 0.93 -2.00
CA GLN A 82 20.70 -0.37 -2.66
C GLN A 82 19.88 -1.47 -1.97
N LYS A 83 19.40 -1.35 -0.72
CA LYS A 83 18.67 -2.47 -0.07
C LYS A 83 17.16 -2.50 -0.29
N ALA A 84 16.55 -1.39 -0.68
CA ALA A 84 15.13 -1.34 -1.05
C ALA A 84 14.88 -0.39 -2.23
N ARG A 85 13.86 -0.74 -3.03
CA ARG A 85 13.33 0.07 -4.13
C ARG A 85 11.95 0.56 -3.74
N ILE A 86 11.74 1.87 -3.82
CA ILE A 86 10.48 2.52 -3.48
C ILE A 86 9.77 2.94 -4.76
N LYS A 87 8.50 2.60 -4.88
CA LYS A 87 7.59 3.11 -5.90
C LYS A 87 6.46 3.85 -5.21
N LEU A 88 6.43 5.17 -5.37
CA LEU A 88 5.29 5.98 -4.99
C LEU A 88 4.16 5.72 -5.99
N ALA A 89 3.08 5.08 -5.55
CA ALA A 89 1.95 4.79 -6.43
C ALA A 89 1.09 6.04 -6.68
N GLY A 90 1.11 7.03 -5.79
CA GLY A 90 0.34 8.28 -5.89
C GLY A 90 -0.69 8.44 -4.77
N GLY A 91 -1.58 9.42 -4.93
CA GLY A 91 -2.70 9.72 -4.03
C GLY A 91 -4.02 9.31 -4.66
N TYR A 92 -4.82 8.53 -3.94
CA TYR A 92 -6.04 7.94 -4.44
C TYR A 92 -7.25 8.36 -3.61
N HIS A 93 -8.36 8.62 -4.28
CA HIS A 93 -9.64 8.95 -3.66
C HIS A 93 -10.43 7.66 -3.39
N PRO A 94 -10.92 7.42 -2.17
CA PRO A 94 -11.75 6.25 -1.88
C PRO A 94 -13.14 6.41 -2.50
N VAL A 95 -13.46 5.61 -3.52
CA VAL A 95 -14.78 5.61 -4.18
C VAL A 95 -15.71 4.53 -3.61
N GLN A 96 -15.15 3.49 -3.00
CA GLN A 96 -15.89 2.47 -2.27
C GLN A 96 -15.08 1.98 -1.08
N LEU A 97 -15.66 2.02 0.12
CA LEU A 97 -15.06 1.48 1.33
C LEU A 97 -16.09 0.62 2.06
N GLN A 98 -15.95 -0.69 1.97
CA GLN A 98 -16.81 -1.65 2.64
C GLN A 98 -16.21 -2.16 3.96
N SER A 99 -14.88 -2.10 4.13
CA SER A 99 -14.25 -2.53 5.37
C SER A 99 -12.93 -1.81 5.68
N THR A 100 -12.48 -1.97 6.92
CA THR A 100 -11.15 -1.56 7.38
C THR A 100 -10.35 -2.79 7.81
N TYR A 101 -9.02 -2.69 7.79
CA TYR A 101 -8.12 -3.78 8.18
C TYR A 101 -8.47 -4.40 9.54
N ASN A 102 -8.86 -3.57 10.52
CA ASN A 102 -9.15 -4.04 11.88
C ASN A 102 -10.46 -4.83 12.00
N ASN A 103 -11.36 -4.70 11.02
CA ASN A 103 -12.70 -5.28 11.08
C ASN A 103 -12.76 -6.70 10.48
N VAL A 104 -11.69 -7.19 9.83
CA VAL A 104 -11.71 -8.46 9.09
C VAL A 104 -10.51 -9.34 9.44
N LYS A 105 -10.39 -9.72 10.72
CA LYS A 105 -9.23 -10.49 11.23
C LYS A 105 -9.08 -11.89 10.62
N GLU A 106 -10.19 -12.47 10.16
CA GLU A 106 -10.21 -13.84 9.61
C GLU A 106 -9.99 -13.90 8.10
N ASP A 107 -10.12 -12.77 7.40
CA ASP A 107 -9.99 -12.72 5.95
C ASP A 107 -8.54 -12.52 5.52
N ALA A 108 -8.19 -13.09 4.37
CA ALA A 108 -7.03 -12.69 3.61
C ALA A 108 -7.34 -11.41 2.84
N ARG A 109 -6.35 -10.54 2.75
CA ARG A 109 -6.44 -9.29 1.99
C ARG A 109 -5.61 -9.40 0.72
N ILE A 110 -6.24 -9.26 -0.43
CA ILE A 110 -5.57 -9.12 -1.73
C ILE A 110 -5.55 -7.64 -2.08
N VAL A 111 -4.37 -7.07 -2.33
CA VAL A 111 -4.23 -5.72 -2.88
C VAL A 111 -3.93 -5.83 -4.36
N VAL A 112 -4.68 -5.07 -5.15
CA VAL A 112 -4.63 -5.09 -6.62
C VAL A 112 -4.34 -3.68 -7.11
N PHE A 113 -3.28 -3.53 -7.89
CA PHE A 113 -2.92 -2.29 -8.58
C PHE A 113 -3.24 -2.45 -10.07
N VAL A 114 -4.13 -1.59 -10.57
CA VAL A 114 -4.68 -1.68 -11.93
C VAL A 114 -4.05 -0.59 -12.80
N ALA A 115 -3.29 -0.98 -13.82
CA ALA A 115 -2.58 -0.04 -14.70
C ALA A 115 -3.50 0.94 -15.44
N GLN A 116 -2.88 2.00 -15.96
CA GLN A 116 -3.54 2.96 -16.86
C GLN A 116 -4.03 2.24 -18.12
N GLY A 117 -5.33 2.37 -18.44
CA GLY A 117 -5.96 1.77 -19.63
C GLY A 117 -6.83 0.53 -19.38
N GLU A 118 -6.79 -0.08 -18.19
CA GLU A 118 -7.76 -1.11 -17.80
C GLU A 118 -9.05 -0.42 -17.31
N THR A 119 -10.18 -0.73 -17.95
CA THR A 119 -11.45 0.00 -17.79
C THR A 119 -12.61 -0.88 -17.33
N GLU A 120 -12.44 -2.21 -17.32
CA GLU A 120 -13.52 -3.13 -16.96
C GLU A 120 -13.64 -3.30 -15.45
N LEU A 121 -14.07 -2.25 -14.75
CA LEU A 121 -14.33 -2.29 -13.31
C LEU A 121 -15.33 -3.38 -12.90
N GLU A 122 -16.30 -3.68 -13.77
CA GLU A 122 -17.32 -4.69 -13.51
C GLU A 122 -16.71 -6.08 -13.32
N PHE A 123 -15.64 -6.43 -14.04
CA PHE A 123 -14.93 -7.69 -13.82
C PHE A 123 -14.51 -7.83 -12.34
N TYR A 124 -13.95 -6.78 -11.75
CA TYR A 124 -13.49 -6.80 -10.36
C TYR A 124 -14.66 -6.87 -9.36
N ARG A 125 -15.77 -6.21 -9.69
CA ARG A 125 -16.97 -6.18 -8.84
C ARG A 125 -17.73 -7.49 -8.82
N THR A 126 -17.60 -8.32 -9.85
CA THR A 126 -18.25 -9.63 -9.96
C THR A 126 -17.46 -10.77 -9.33
N GLN A 127 -16.24 -10.50 -8.85
CA GLN A 127 -15.43 -11.53 -8.19
C GLN A 127 -16.02 -11.96 -6.85
N SER A 128 -15.69 -13.18 -6.41
CA SER A 128 -16.12 -13.66 -5.10
C SER A 128 -15.31 -12.97 -4.00
N PHE A 129 -15.96 -12.12 -3.21
CA PHE A 129 -15.36 -11.48 -2.03
C PHE A 129 -16.38 -11.27 -0.91
N HIS A 130 -15.87 -11.09 0.32
CA HIS A 130 -16.69 -10.61 1.44
C HIS A 130 -16.80 -9.07 1.42
N TYR A 131 -15.68 -8.39 1.22
CA TYR A 131 -15.63 -6.93 1.11
C TYR A 131 -14.67 -6.50 0.00
N LEU A 132 -14.97 -5.36 -0.61
CA LEU A 132 -14.17 -4.72 -1.63
C LEU A 132 -14.05 -3.22 -1.32
N ASN A 133 -12.82 -2.76 -1.19
CA ASN A 133 -12.48 -1.34 -1.21
C ASN A 133 -11.90 -0.96 -2.57
N ILE A 134 -12.28 0.19 -3.10
CA ILE A 134 -11.81 0.73 -4.37
C ILE A 134 -11.33 2.16 -4.15
N TYR A 135 -10.12 2.42 -4.61
CA TYR A 135 -9.47 3.72 -4.61
C TYR A 135 -9.17 4.10 -6.06
N GLU A 136 -9.64 5.26 -6.49
CA GLU A 136 -9.44 5.80 -7.84
C GLU A 136 -8.31 6.82 -7.82
N ALA A 137 -7.51 6.88 -8.89
CA ALA A 137 -6.48 7.88 -9.06
C ALA A 137 -7.07 9.30 -8.90
N TYR A 138 -6.63 10.03 -7.88
CA TYR A 138 -7.11 11.40 -7.65
C TYR A 138 -6.32 12.44 -8.46
N PHE A 139 -5.12 12.06 -8.93
CA PHE A 139 -4.22 12.93 -9.67
C PHE A 139 -3.64 12.24 -10.91
N GLU A 140 -3.28 13.02 -11.92
CA GLU A 140 -2.80 12.52 -13.23
C GLU A 140 -1.49 11.71 -13.14
N ASN A 141 -0.68 11.98 -12.12
CA ASN A 141 0.62 11.35 -11.91
C ASN A 141 0.56 10.04 -11.09
N CYS A 142 -0.64 9.54 -10.79
CA CYS A 142 -0.80 8.23 -10.16
C CYS A 142 -0.33 7.12 -11.09
N ALA A 143 0.43 6.17 -10.54
CA ALA A 143 1.01 5.06 -11.30
C ALA A 143 -0.03 4.04 -11.79
N TYR A 144 -1.22 4.05 -11.20
CA TYR A 144 -2.32 3.12 -11.45
C TYR A 144 -3.64 3.90 -11.53
N SER A 145 -4.59 3.42 -12.32
CA SER A 145 -5.95 3.99 -12.39
C SER A 145 -6.73 3.69 -11.12
N TYR A 146 -6.58 2.46 -10.62
CA TYR A 146 -7.25 1.99 -9.42
C TYR A 146 -6.30 1.20 -8.54
N VAL A 147 -6.51 1.33 -7.23
CA VAL A 147 -6.04 0.35 -6.23
C VAL A 147 -7.29 -0.27 -5.62
N MET A 148 -7.30 -1.59 -5.47
CA MET A 148 -8.41 -2.31 -4.85
C MET A 148 -7.91 -3.20 -3.72
N GLU A 149 -8.74 -3.35 -2.68
CA GLU A 149 -8.51 -4.29 -1.59
C GLU A 149 -9.68 -5.26 -1.54
N PHE A 150 -9.42 -6.53 -1.85
CA PHE A 150 -10.37 -7.61 -1.68
C PHE A 150 -10.13 -8.27 -0.32
N PHE A 151 -11.21 -8.45 0.42
CA PHE A 151 -11.23 -9.22 1.67
C PHE A 151 -12.00 -10.50 1.39
N VAL A 152 -11.31 -11.63 1.52
CA VAL A 152 -11.82 -12.96 1.14
C VAL A 152 -11.42 -13.99 2.17
N ARG A 153 -12.09 -15.13 2.20
CA ARG A 153 -11.67 -16.25 3.05
C ARG A 153 -10.26 -16.68 2.68
N LYS A 154 -9.43 -16.99 3.67
CA LYS A 154 -8.02 -17.40 3.46
C LYS A 154 -7.88 -18.56 2.48
N GLN A 155 -8.86 -19.48 2.45
CA GLN A 155 -8.89 -20.64 1.56
C GLN A 155 -9.17 -20.27 0.10
N GLU A 156 -9.92 -19.19 -0.14
CA GLU A 156 -10.36 -18.73 -1.47
C GLU A 156 -9.35 -17.73 -2.07
N ALA A 157 -8.49 -17.13 -1.24
CA ALA A 157 -7.54 -16.10 -1.66
C ALA A 157 -6.57 -16.51 -2.78
N PRO A 158 -5.99 -17.74 -2.78
CA PRO A 158 -5.08 -18.15 -3.86
C PRO A 158 -5.78 -18.23 -5.23
N GLU A 159 -7.02 -18.72 -5.26
CA GLU A 159 -7.80 -18.85 -6.49
C GLU A 159 -8.16 -17.48 -7.06
N LEU A 160 -8.70 -16.58 -6.22
CA LEU A 160 -9.00 -15.22 -6.64
C LEU A 160 -7.74 -14.47 -7.08
N LEU A 161 -6.63 -14.62 -6.35
CA LEU A 161 -5.35 -14.01 -6.74
C LEU A 161 -4.90 -14.48 -8.13
N ALA A 162 -5.04 -15.77 -8.44
CA ALA A 162 -4.72 -16.31 -9.75
C ALA A 162 -5.60 -15.65 -10.83
N GLN A 163 -6.92 -15.60 -10.64
CA GLN A 163 -7.85 -14.97 -11.58
C GLN A 163 -7.52 -13.49 -11.84
N LEU A 164 -7.21 -12.73 -10.79
CA LEU A 164 -6.84 -11.32 -10.89
C LEU A 164 -5.51 -11.14 -11.66
N LYS A 165 -4.51 -11.99 -11.43
CA LYS A 165 -3.22 -11.93 -12.12
C LYS A 165 -3.30 -12.28 -13.62
N HIS A 166 -4.38 -12.93 -14.09
CA HIS A 166 -4.57 -13.20 -15.52
C HIS A 166 -4.97 -11.93 -16.31
N ARG A 167 -5.41 -10.87 -15.64
CA ARG A 167 -5.74 -9.60 -16.28
C ARG A 167 -4.46 -8.87 -16.67
N HIS A 168 -4.42 -8.40 -17.92
CA HIS A 168 -3.29 -7.63 -18.41
C HIS A 168 -3.18 -6.29 -17.65
N GLY A 169 -1.97 -5.91 -17.24
CA GLY A 169 -1.74 -4.67 -16.50
C GLY A 169 -2.19 -4.70 -15.04
N VAL A 170 -2.45 -5.88 -14.47
CA VAL A 170 -2.76 -6.04 -13.05
C VAL A 170 -1.55 -6.54 -12.27
N GLU A 171 -1.27 -5.86 -11.16
CA GLU A 171 -0.31 -6.31 -10.17
C GLU A 171 -1.07 -6.62 -8.88
N ALA A 172 -1.16 -7.89 -8.50
CA ALA A 172 -1.91 -8.32 -7.33
C ALA A 172 -1.07 -9.20 -6.40
N ALA A 173 -1.32 -9.11 -5.10
CA ALA A 173 -0.69 -9.95 -4.09
C ALA A 173 -1.53 -10.02 -2.82
N ILE A 174 -1.34 -11.09 -2.04
CA ILE A 174 -1.92 -11.23 -0.70
C ILE A 174 -1.00 -10.52 0.30
N TYR A 175 -1.58 -9.68 1.15
CA TYR A 175 -0.88 -8.91 2.17
C TYR A 175 -1.46 -9.17 3.57
N LYS A 176 -0.58 -9.21 4.57
CA LYS A 176 -0.92 -9.16 5.99
C LYS A 176 -0.48 -7.81 6.55
N GLY A 177 -1.28 -7.21 7.42
CA GLY A 177 -0.89 -5.96 8.08
C GLY A 177 0.12 -6.25 9.19
N CYS A 178 1.13 -5.39 9.26
CA CYS A 178 2.21 -5.50 10.23
C CYS A 178 1.90 -4.63 11.45
N ARG A 179 2.18 -5.15 12.65
CA ARG A 179 2.22 -4.32 13.85
C ARG A 179 3.55 -3.59 13.87
N VAL A 180 3.54 -2.31 13.50
CA VAL A 180 4.70 -1.43 13.64
C VAL A 180 4.72 -0.84 15.05
N SER A 181 5.76 -1.15 15.81
CA SER A 181 6.11 -0.43 17.03
C SER A 181 7.16 0.62 16.70
N HIS A 182 6.89 1.88 17.02
CA HIS A 182 7.86 2.96 16.89
C HIS A 182 9.13 2.64 17.67
N SER A 183 10.28 2.59 16.98
CA SER A 183 11.54 2.87 17.66
C SER A 183 11.65 4.38 17.72
N SER A 184 11.19 4.99 18.82
CA SER A 184 11.44 6.39 19.10
C SER A 184 12.94 6.57 19.35
N LYS A 185 13.77 6.54 18.30
CA LYS A 185 15.16 6.98 18.40
C LYS A 185 15.11 8.48 18.62
N LYS A 186 15.11 8.87 19.90
CA LYS A 186 15.48 10.21 20.33
C LYS A 186 16.79 10.54 19.64
N VAL A 187 16.75 11.42 18.65
CA VAL A 187 17.94 12.13 18.19
C VAL A 187 18.33 13.02 19.37
N THR A 188 19.21 12.52 20.24
CA THR A 188 19.99 13.38 21.12
C THR A 188 20.84 14.27 20.23
N ALA A 189 20.36 15.49 20.00
CA ALA A 189 21.18 16.59 19.53
C ALA A 189 22.24 16.86 20.59
N GLY A 190 23.46 16.37 20.36
CA GLY A 190 24.64 16.86 21.05
C GLY A 190 25.05 18.18 20.40
N TYR A 191 24.88 19.27 21.13
CA TYR A 191 25.54 20.55 20.89
C TYR A 191 27.01 20.45 21.29
#